data_AF-A0A842W2Z4-F1
#
_entry.id   AF-A0A842W2Z4-F1
#
_cell.length_a   1.000
_cell.length_b   1.000
_cell.length_c   1.000
_cell.angle_alpha   90.00
_cell.angle_beta   90.00
_cell.angle_gamma   90.00
#
_symmetry.space_group_name_H-M   'P 1'
#
loop_
_entity.id
_entity.type
_entity.pdbx_description
1 polymer ?
#
loop_
_entity_poly.entity_id
_entity_poly.type
_entity_poly.pdbx_seq_one_letter_code
_entity_poly.pdbx_strand_id
1 'polypeptide(L)'
;GRRAHPPKAGKDWSKKINKKENKKAIRSALSAVVQQDIVKERGHLAPKNYPFIIDDSFESLSKTKEVKKALESLGFKKELKKSSKKTIRAGKGKSRGRKYRKKKGILIVVSKECSLSKAARNIPGTDIVPINSINAELLAPGAVPGRLTLFTESAINKLEKEKMFM
;
A
#
# COMPACT_ATOMS: atom_id res chain seq x y z
N GLY A 1 -27.27 2.08 37.69
CA GLY A 1 -26.54 3.31 38.09
C GLY A 1 -25.64 3.79 36.96
N ARG A 2 -25.11 5.02 37.06
CA ARG A 2 -24.13 5.54 36.08
C ARG A 2 -22.84 4.72 36.15
N ARG A 3 -22.23 4.43 35.00
CA ARG A 3 -20.96 3.70 34.93
C ARG A 3 -19.83 4.55 35.52
N ALA A 4 -18.98 3.97 36.36
CA ALA A 4 -17.75 4.63 36.82
C ALA A 4 -16.75 4.80 35.65
N HIS A 5 -16.10 5.96 35.57
CA HIS A 5 -15.09 6.33 34.57
C HIS A 5 -15.48 6.05 33.09
N PRO A 6 -16.60 6.61 32.59
CA PRO A 6 -16.95 6.48 31.18
C PRO A 6 -15.94 7.23 30.27
N PRO A 7 -15.78 6.81 29.00
CA PRO A 7 -14.92 7.53 28.07
C PRO A 7 -15.42 8.97 27.89
N LYS A 8 -14.52 9.93 28.09
CA LYS A 8 -14.82 11.37 27.94
C LYS A 8 -14.41 11.85 26.56
N ALA A 9 -15.15 12.83 26.03
CA ALA A 9 -14.84 13.46 24.75
C ALA A 9 -13.47 14.16 24.75
N GLY A 10 -13.07 14.75 25.89
CA GLY A 10 -11.79 15.45 26.04
C GLY A 10 -10.55 14.54 26.16
N LYS A 11 -10.67 13.23 25.90
CA LYS A 11 -9.51 12.34 25.88
C LYS A 11 -8.70 12.57 24.62
N ASP A 12 -7.41 12.88 24.76
CA ASP A 12 -6.49 12.92 23.62
C ASP A 12 -6.20 11.50 23.12
N TRP A 13 -6.48 11.26 21.83
CA TRP A 13 -6.23 10.00 21.13
C TRP A 13 -4.97 10.05 20.26
N SER A 14 -4.38 11.23 20.10
CA SER A 14 -3.19 11.42 19.29
C SER A 14 -1.97 10.80 19.96
N LYS A 15 -1.02 10.35 19.15
CA LYS A 15 0.28 9.85 19.61
C LYS A 15 1.37 10.54 18.81
N LYS A 16 2.14 11.42 19.46
CA LYS A 16 3.26 12.11 18.83
C LYS A 16 4.38 11.11 18.56
N ILE A 17 4.88 11.09 17.32
CA ILE A 17 6.05 10.32 16.92
C ILE A 17 7.13 11.31 16.47
N ASN A 18 8.37 11.05 16.87
CA ASN A 18 9.51 11.85 16.44
C ASN A 18 9.69 11.76 14.92
N LYS A 19 9.97 12.91 14.28
CA LYS A 19 10.19 12.96 12.82
C LYS A 19 11.30 12.00 12.37
N LYS A 20 12.38 11.88 13.15
CA LYS A 20 13.51 10.97 12.89
C LYS A 20 13.07 9.50 12.91
N GLU A 21 12.30 9.09 13.92
CA GLU A 21 11.76 7.72 14.02
C GLU A 21 10.80 7.41 12.88
N ASN A 22 9.91 8.35 12.53
CA ASN A 22 9.00 8.15 11.40
C ASN A 22 9.76 7.99 10.07
N LYS A 23 10.76 8.84 9.81
CA LYS A 23 11.65 8.68 8.63
C LYS A 23 12.36 7.32 8.64
N LYS A 24 12.90 6.89 9.78
CA LYS A 24 13.57 5.60 9.95
C LYS A 24 12.64 4.43 9.65
N ALA A 25 11.39 4.49 10.09
CA ALA A 25 10.38 3.48 9.80
C ALA A 25 10.08 3.39 8.29
N ILE A 26 9.95 4.54 7.61
CA ILE A 26 9.74 4.57 6.15
C ILE A 26 10.94 3.97 5.41
N ARG A 27 12.17 4.35 5.76
CA ARG A 27 13.40 3.77 5.16
C ARG A 27 13.44 2.25 5.34
N SER A 28 13.20 1.78 6.57
CA SER A 28 13.22 0.35 6.89
C SER A 28 12.16 -0.41 6.09
N ALA A 29 10.97 0.18 5.94
CA ALA A 29 9.91 -0.40 5.14
C ALA A 29 10.24 -0.42 3.64
N LEU A 30 10.86 0.64 3.10
CA LEU A 30 11.35 0.68 1.71
C LEU A 30 12.40 -0.39 1.44
N SER A 31 13.39 -0.55 2.32
CA SER A 31 14.39 -1.61 2.19
C SER A 31 13.78 -3.00 2.15
N ALA A 32 12.78 -3.26 3.00
CA ALA A 32 12.11 -4.55 3.06
C ALA A 32 11.25 -4.88 1.82
N VAL A 33 10.78 -3.87 1.10
CA VAL A 33 10.05 -4.06 -0.16
C VAL A 33 10.96 -4.57 -1.27
N VAL A 34 12.22 -4.12 -1.30
CA VAL A 34 13.21 -4.52 -2.31
C VAL A 34 13.60 -6.00 -2.12
N GLN A 35 13.51 -6.52 -0.90
CA GLN A 35 13.85 -7.91 -0.62
C GLN A 35 12.70 -8.86 -0.97
N GLN A 36 12.89 -9.68 -2.01
CA GLN A 36 11.87 -10.61 -2.49
C GLN A 36 11.45 -11.63 -1.42
N ASP A 37 12.38 -12.06 -0.57
CA ASP A 37 12.12 -13.05 0.48
C ASP A 37 11.15 -12.52 1.54
N ILE A 38 11.35 -11.30 2.03
CA ILE A 38 10.44 -10.66 3.00
C ILE A 38 9.03 -10.49 2.41
N VAL A 39 8.94 -10.12 1.12
CA VAL A 39 7.65 -9.96 0.43
C VAL A 39 6.92 -11.31 0.29
N LYS A 40 7.66 -12.39 0.03
CA LYS A 40 7.12 -13.77 -0.02
C LYS A 40 6.72 -14.27 1.37
N GLU A 41 7.51 -14.03 2.40
CA GLU A 41 7.23 -14.41 3.80
C GLU A 41 5.96 -13.74 4.32
N ARG A 42 5.73 -12.47 3.97
CA ARG A 42 4.46 -11.79 4.23
C ARG A 42 3.26 -12.48 3.54
N GLY A 43 3.53 -13.25 2.50
CA GLY A 43 2.59 -14.09 1.78
C GLY A 43 2.20 -13.54 0.42
N HIS A 44 2.84 -12.49 -0.12
CA HIS A 44 2.50 -11.99 -1.45
C HIS A 44 2.96 -12.97 -2.55
N LEU A 45 2.15 -13.08 -3.60
CA LEU A 45 2.45 -13.94 -4.76
C LEU A 45 3.14 -13.09 -5.84
N ALA A 46 4.40 -12.72 -5.57
CA ALA A 46 5.25 -11.96 -6.48
C ALA A 46 5.77 -12.84 -7.64
N PRO A 47 6.00 -12.27 -8.84
CA PRO A 47 6.70 -12.95 -9.92
C PRO A 47 8.17 -13.20 -9.54
N LYS A 48 8.82 -14.15 -10.22
CA LYS A 48 10.23 -14.50 -9.96
C LYS A 48 11.19 -13.33 -10.14
N ASN A 49 10.91 -12.45 -11.10
CA ASN A 49 11.76 -11.30 -11.45
C ASN A 49 11.55 -10.08 -10.55
N TYR A 50 10.82 -10.21 -9.43
CA TYR A 50 10.63 -9.12 -8.46
C TYR A 50 11.87 -8.96 -7.58
N PRO A 51 12.32 -7.73 -7.27
CA PRO A 51 11.76 -6.41 -7.62
C PRO A 51 12.18 -5.90 -9.01
N PHE A 52 11.31 -5.13 -9.66
CA PHE A 52 11.62 -4.40 -10.91
C PHE A 52 10.89 -3.05 -10.93
N ILE A 53 11.34 -2.16 -11.82
CA ILE A 53 10.81 -0.80 -12.00
C ILE A 53 9.85 -0.81 -13.21
N ILE A 54 8.78 -0.04 -13.13
CA ILE A 54 7.81 0.13 -14.21
C ILE A 54 8.11 1.42 -14.97
N ASP A 55 7.95 1.37 -16.28
CA ASP A 55 8.04 2.54 -17.15
C ASP A 55 6.96 3.60 -16.84
N ASP A 56 7.29 4.86 -17.11
CA ASP A 56 6.43 6.01 -16.82
C ASP A 56 5.18 6.05 -17.68
N SER A 57 5.17 5.35 -18.82
CA SER A 57 3.97 5.15 -19.64
C SER A 57 2.81 4.54 -18.83
N PHE A 58 3.10 3.79 -17.77
CA PHE A 58 2.09 3.22 -16.88
C PHE A 58 1.27 4.29 -16.12
N GLU A 59 1.84 5.45 -15.83
CA GLU A 59 1.12 6.56 -15.16
C GLU A 59 0.01 7.15 -16.04
N SER A 60 0.13 7.02 -17.37
CA SER A 60 -0.82 7.57 -18.34
C SER A 60 -2.11 6.75 -18.48
N LEU A 61 -2.13 5.50 -18.02
CA LEU A 61 -3.24 4.58 -18.18
C LEU A 61 -4.52 5.13 -17.54
N SER A 62 -5.55 5.34 -18.36
CA SER A 62 -6.81 5.96 -17.91
C SER A 62 -7.92 4.94 -17.64
N LYS A 63 -7.88 3.76 -18.28
CA LYS A 63 -8.93 2.74 -18.15
C LYS A 63 -8.52 1.61 -17.23
N THR A 64 -9.41 1.26 -16.30
CA THR A 64 -9.24 0.12 -15.37
C THR A 64 -8.91 -1.20 -16.08
N LYS A 65 -9.51 -1.43 -17.26
CA LYS A 65 -9.29 -2.65 -18.06
C LYS A 65 -7.83 -2.76 -18.54
N GLU A 66 -7.24 -1.64 -18.95
CA GLU A 66 -5.86 -1.57 -19.42
C GLU A 66 -4.89 -1.82 -18.26
N VAL A 67 -5.12 -1.15 -17.12
CA VAL A 67 -4.31 -1.37 -15.90
C VAL A 67 -4.36 -2.83 -15.45
N LYS A 68 -5.55 -3.44 -15.45
CA LYS A 68 -5.69 -4.86 -15.09
C LYS A 68 -4.93 -5.77 -16.05
N LYS A 69 -5.03 -5.52 -17.36
CA LYS A 69 -4.31 -6.30 -18.39
C LYS A 69 -2.79 -6.17 -18.22
N ALA A 70 -2.29 -4.96 -17.96
CA ALA A 70 -0.88 -4.69 -17.73
C ALA A 70 -0.35 -5.39 -16.45
N LEU A 71 -1.10 -5.34 -15.35
CA LEU A 71 -0.71 -6.07 -14.13
C LEU A 71 -0.74 -7.60 -14.32
N GLU A 72 -1.67 -8.11 -15.12
CA GLU A 72 -1.73 -9.53 -15.47
C GLU A 72 -0.54 -9.96 -16.34
N SER A 73 -0.13 -9.14 -17.33
CA SER A 73 1.05 -9.41 -18.17
C SER A 73 2.37 -9.34 -17.39
N LEU A 74 2.44 -8.49 -16.37
CA LEU A 74 3.56 -8.43 -15.43
C LEU A 74 3.61 -9.61 -14.44
N GLY A 75 2.65 -10.54 -14.50
CA GLY A 75 2.64 -11.75 -13.68
C GLY A 75 1.86 -11.65 -12.37
N PHE A 76 1.17 -10.55 -12.09
CA PHE A 76 0.42 -10.35 -10.83
C PHE A 76 -0.97 -10.97 -10.81
N LYS A 77 -1.34 -11.78 -11.81
CA LYS A 77 -2.65 -12.44 -11.90
C LYS A 77 -3.02 -13.21 -10.63
N LYS A 78 -2.07 -13.94 -10.03
CA LYS A 78 -2.29 -14.70 -8.79
C LYS A 78 -2.54 -13.78 -7.59
N GLU A 79 -1.77 -12.70 -7.48
CA GLU A 79 -1.92 -11.72 -6.39
C GLU A 79 -3.24 -10.94 -6.50
N LEU A 80 -3.64 -10.53 -7.70
CA LEU A 80 -4.93 -9.88 -7.94
C LEU A 80 -6.10 -10.82 -7.58
N LYS A 81 -6.02 -12.10 -7.97
CA LYS A 81 -7.03 -13.11 -7.59
C LYS A 81 -7.09 -13.30 -6.07
N LYS A 82 -5.94 -13.32 -5.40
CA LYS A 82 -5.86 -13.41 -3.93
C LYS A 82 -6.52 -12.20 -3.26
N SER A 83 -6.26 -11.00 -3.78
CA SER A 83 -6.72 -9.72 -3.24
C SER A 83 -8.19 -9.43 -3.50
N SER A 84 -8.77 -10.01 -4.56
CA SER A 84 -10.20 -9.93 -4.87
C SER A 84 -11.09 -10.62 -3.81
N LYS A 85 -10.57 -11.63 -3.11
CA LYS A 85 -11.31 -12.33 -2.05
C LYS A 85 -11.56 -11.40 -0.86
N LYS A 86 -12.84 -11.26 -0.50
CA LYS A 86 -13.30 -10.56 0.72
C LYS A 86 -13.93 -11.55 1.69
N THR A 87 -13.72 -11.35 2.99
CA THR A 87 -14.40 -12.12 4.04
C THR A 87 -15.28 -11.21 4.88
N ILE A 88 -16.34 -11.77 5.47
CA ILE A 88 -17.16 -11.04 6.43
C ILE A 88 -16.40 -10.96 7.76
N ARG A 89 -16.35 -9.76 8.34
CA ARG A 89 -15.68 -9.50 9.61
C ARG A 89 -16.46 -10.18 10.74
N ALA A 90 -15.76 -10.96 11.55
CA ALA A 90 -16.31 -11.55 12.77
C ALA A 90 -16.63 -10.47 13.83
N GLY A 91 -17.60 -10.78 14.70
CA GLY A 91 -17.99 -9.91 15.83
C GLY A 91 -18.89 -8.72 15.46
N LYS A 92 -19.06 -7.80 16.43
CA LYS A 92 -19.98 -6.65 16.32
C LYS A 92 -19.51 -5.54 15.37
N GLY A 93 -18.27 -5.58 14.88
CA GLY A 93 -17.77 -4.60 13.91
C GLY A 93 -18.53 -4.61 12.58
N LYS A 94 -19.21 -5.73 12.25
CA LYS A 94 -20.01 -5.89 11.04
C LYS A 94 -21.18 -4.90 10.95
N SER A 95 -21.80 -4.54 12.07
CA SER A 95 -22.91 -3.59 12.13
C SER A 95 -22.47 -2.13 12.12
N ARG A 96 -21.19 -1.84 12.36
CA ARG A 96 -20.61 -0.48 12.42
C ARG A 96 -20.03 -0.01 11.08
N GLY A 97 -20.59 -0.48 9.95
CA GLY A 97 -20.12 -0.16 8.59
C GLY A 97 -18.82 -0.86 8.16
N ARG A 98 -18.20 -1.71 8.98
CA ARG A 98 -16.93 -2.41 8.68
C ARG A 98 -17.13 -3.89 8.35
N LYS A 99 -18.19 -4.23 7.61
CA LYS A 99 -18.65 -5.60 7.32
C LYS A 99 -17.62 -6.46 6.60
N TYR A 100 -16.86 -5.91 5.65
CA TYR A 100 -15.93 -6.68 4.84
C TYR A 100 -14.47 -6.44 5.26
N ARG A 101 -13.67 -7.51 5.30
CA ARG A 101 -12.21 -7.47 5.35
C ARG A 101 -11.67 -7.80 3.95
N LYS A 102 -10.87 -6.90 3.40
CA LYS A 102 -10.15 -7.09 2.14
C LYS A 102 -8.67 -7.33 2.44
N LYS A 103 -7.99 -8.08 1.59
CA LYS A 103 -6.53 -8.24 1.68
C LYS A 103 -5.85 -6.99 1.08
N LYS A 104 -4.70 -6.62 1.65
CA LYS A 104 -3.81 -5.63 1.05
C LYS A 104 -2.93 -6.36 0.05
N GLY A 105 -3.01 -5.96 -1.22
CA GLY A 105 -2.19 -6.50 -2.30
C GLY A 105 -1.14 -5.47 -2.72
N ILE A 106 -1.08 -5.22 -4.02
CA ILE A 106 -0.10 -4.38 -4.69
C ILE A 106 -0.23 -2.91 -4.21
N LEU A 107 0.91 -2.27 -3.98
CA LEU A 107 1.03 -0.82 -3.89
C LEU A 107 1.81 -0.31 -5.10
N ILE A 108 1.27 0.66 -5.82
CA ILE A 108 1.95 1.28 -6.96
C ILE A 108 2.33 2.70 -6.54
N VAL A 109 3.61 3.01 -6.61
CA VAL A 109 4.16 4.30 -6.26
C VAL A 109 4.47 5.07 -7.53
N VAL A 110 3.87 6.25 -7.66
CA VAL A 110 3.96 7.12 -8.83
C VAL A 110 4.64 8.44 -8.50
N SER A 111 5.14 9.13 -9.52
CA SER A 111 5.86 10.40 -9.36
C SER A 111 4.95 11.55 -8.89
N LYS A 112 3.70 11.56 -9.37
CA LYS A 112 2.68 12.58 -9.12
C LYS A 112 1.27 11.99 -9.20
N GLU A 113 0.27 12.77 -8.80
CA GLU A 113 -1.12 12.39 -9.04
C GLU A 113 -1.41 12.33 -10.55
N CYS A 114 -1.87 11.17 -11.00
CA CYS A 114 -2.07 10.84 -12.41
C CYS A 114 -3.43 10.15 -12.64
N SER A 115 -3.84 10.01 -13.90
CA SER A 115 -5.06 9.31 -14.31
C SER A 115 -5.14 7.87 -13.77
N LEU A 116 -3.98 7.23 -13.61
CA LEU A 116 -3.85 5.90 -13.04
C LEU A 116 -4.51 5.78 -11.65
N SER A 117 -4.42 6.83 -10.81
CA SER A 117 -5.05 6.86 -9.48
C SER A 117 -6.56 6.60 -9.54
N LYS A 118 -7.24 7.15 -10.55
CA LYS A 118 -8.66 6.93 -10.81
C LYS A 118 -8.89 5.57 -11.44
N ALA A 119 -8.05 5.18 -12.40
CA ALA A 119 -8.17 3.93 -13.14
C ALA A 119 -8.05 2.70 -12.24
N ALA A 120 -7.04 2.62 -11.36
CA ALA A 120 -6.83 1.42 -10.55
C ALA A 120 -7.58 1.41 -9.21
N ARG A 121 -8.26 2.50 -8.80
CA ARG A 121 -9.03 2.56 -7.55
C ARG A 121 -10.07 1.45 -7.43
N ASN A 122 -10.64 1.02 -8.55
CA ASN A 122 -11.64 -0.05 -8.58
C ASN A 122 -11.04 -1.47 -8.57
N ILE A 123 -9.71 -1.61 -8.76
CA ILE A 123 -9.04 -2.91 -8.75
C ILE A 123 -8.87 -3.37 -7.29
N PRO A 124 -9.44 -4.52 -6.89
CA PRO A 124 -9.36 -4.96 -5.51
C PRO A 124 -7.93 -5.19 -5.01
N GLY A 125 -7.59 -4.54 -3.90
CA GLY A 125 -6.31 -4.69 -3.21
C GLY A 125 -5.13 -4.07 -3.94
N THR A 126 -5.37 -3.20 -4.92
CA THR A 126 -4.37 -2.31 -5.50
C THR A 126 -4.55 -0.92 -4.89
N ASP A 127 -3.50 -0.39 -4.28
CA ASP A 127 -3.45 1.00 -3.82
C ASP A 127 -2.45 1.76 -4.70
N ILE A 128 -2.71 3.03 -5.01
CA ILE A 128 -1.79 3.91 -5.74
C ILE A 128 -1.52 5.13 -4.88
N VAL A 129 -0.24 5.51 -4.79
CA VAL A 129 0.20 6.60 -3.94
C VAL A 129 1.30 7.40 -4.64
N PRO A 130 1.23 8.73 -4.69
CA PRO A 130 2.35 9.54 -5.15
C PRO A 130 3.49 9.47 -4.13
N ILE A 131 4.74 9.51 -4.60
CA ILE A 131 5.92 9.33 -3.74
C ILE A 131 5.95 10.31 -2.56
N ASN A 132 5.47 11.54 -2.75
CA ASN A 132 5.38 12.57 -1.71
C ASN A 132 4.45 12.18 -0.54
N SER A 133 3.50 11.29 -0.76
CA SER A 133 2.49 10.87 0.22
C SER A 133 2.73 9.46 0.77
N ILE A 134 3.90 8.87 0.49
CA ILE A 134 4.24 7.54 0.99
C ILE A 134 4.46 7.57 2.50
N ASN A 135 3.96 6.54 3.19
CA ASN A 135 4.08 6.42 4.64
C ASN A 135 4.34 4.97 5.07
N ALA A 136 4.75 4.80 6.33
CA ALA A 136 5.08 3.48 6.87
C ALA A 136 3.86 2.54 6.91
N GLU A 137 2.64 3.06 7.10
CA GLU A 137 1.43 2.23 7.13
C GLU A 137 1.10 1.62 5.75
N LEU A 138 1.36 2.35 4.67
CA LEU A 138 1.16 1.90 3.31
C LEU A 138 2.19 0.85 2.90
N LEU A 139 3.45 1.03 3.28
CA LEU A 139 4.56 0.11 3.00
C LEU A 139 4.57 -1.13 3.91
N ALA A 140 4.16 -0.97 5.16
CA ALA A 140 4.14 -2.01 6.18
C ALA A 140 2.78 -2.13 6.90
N PRO A 141 1.68 -2.47 6.18
CA PRO A 141 0.35 -2.51 6.79
C PRO A 141 0.25 -3.53 7.94
N GLY A 142 -0.20 -3.08 9.10
CA GLY A 142 -0.26 -3.92 10.30
C GLY A 142 1.11 -4.15 10.97
N ALA A 143 2.06 -3.24 10.76
CA ALA A 143 3.42 -3.30 11.31
C ALA A 143 4.25 -4.52 10.87
N VAL A 144 3.86 -5.16 9.76
CA VAL A 144 4.64 -6.21 9.09
C VAL A 144 5.27 -5.60 7.83
N PRO A 145 6.59 -5.63 7.64
CA PRO A 145 7.27 -5.08 6.47
C PRO A 145 7.10 -5.96 5.21
N GLY A 146 7.61 -5.51 4.06
CA GLY A 146 7.60 -6.29 2.81
C GLY A 146 6.25 -6.35 2.09
N ARG A 147 5.54 -5.23 1.97
CA ARG A 147 4.36 -5.18 1.09
C ARG A 147 4.85 -5.31 -0.36
N LEU A 148 4.09 -6.00 -1.21
CA LEU A 148 4.39 -5.99 -2.63
C LEU A 148 4.17 -4.59 -3.22
N THR A 149 5.26 -3.88 -3.52
CA THR A 149 5.18 -2.54 -4.13
C THR A 149 5.95 -2.45 -5.43
N LEU A 150 5.45 -1.61 -6.32
CA LEU A 150 6.02 -1.31 -7.64
C LEU A 150 6.25 0.19 -7.72
N PHE A 151 7.36 0.58 -8.33
CA PHE A 151 7.75 1.98 -8.50
C PHE A 151 7.81 2.31 -9.98
N THR A 152 7.36 3.50 -10.34
CA THR A 152 7.66 4.08 -11.64
C THR A 152 9.07 4.65 -11.66
N GLU A 153 9.68 4.70 -12.83
CA GLU A 153 11.03 5.24 -13.01
C GLU A 153 11.13 6.69 -12.50
N SER A 154 10.17 7.54 -12.88
CA SER A 154 10.08 8.91 -12.39
C SER A 154 9.91 9.00 -10.87
N ALA A 155 9.25 8.03 -10.22
CA ALA A 155 9.12 8.02 -8.77
C ALA A 155 10.47 7.77 -8.07
N ILE A 156 11.30 6.87 -8.60
CA ILE A 156 12.64 6.59 -8.06
C ILE A 156 13.57 7.78 -8.29
N ASN A 157 13.58 8.32 -9.50
CA ASN A 157 14.37 9.50 -9.84
C ASN A 157 14.05 10.68 -8.91
N LYS A 158 12.77 10.85 -8.55
CA LYS A 158 12.34 11.89 -7.61
C LYS A 158 12.79 11.61 -6.18
N LEU A 159 12.69 10.34 -5.73
CA LEU A 159 13.16 9.90 -4.42
C LEU A 159 14.65 10.23 -4.23
N GLU A 160 15.46 9.95 -5.24
CA GLU A 160 16.91 10.23 -5.25
C GLU A 160 17.20 11.74 -5.26
N LYS A 161 16.63 12.49 -6.21
CA LYS A 161 16.87 13.94 -6.37
C LYS A 161 16.52 14.74 -5.12
N GLU A 162 15.38 14.45 -4.51
CA GLU A 162 14.91 15.16 -3.32
C GLU A 162 15.53 14.62 -2.02
N LYS A 163 16.42 13.60 -2.11
CA LYS A 163 16.99 12.87 -0.96
C LYS A 163 15.90 12.51 0.05
N MET A 164 14.79 12.00 -0.48
CA MET A 164 13.59 11.79 0.32
C MET A 164 13.87 10.84 1.48
N PHE A 165 13.29 11.20 2.62
CA PHE A 165 13.46 10.49 3.87
C PHE A 165 14.88 10.41 4.41
N MET A 166 15.94 10.95 3.78
CA MET A 166 17.30 11.04 4.35
C MET A 166 17.38 11.98 5.57
#